data_AF-A0A2A7RIZ1-F1
#
_entry.id   AF-A0A2A7RIZ1-F1
#
_cell.length_a   1.000
_cell.length_b   1.000
_cell.length_c   1.000
_cell.angle_alpha   90.00
_cell.angle_beta   90.00
_cell.angle_gamma   90.00
#
_symmetry.space_group_name_H-M   'P 1'
#
loop_
_entity.id
_entity.type
_entity.pdbx_description
1 polymer ?
#
loop_
_entity_poly.entity_id
_entity_poly.type
_entity_poly.pdbx_seq_one_letter_code
_entity_poly.pdbx_strand_id
1 'polypeptide(L)' 'MVNNEKKKITLSIPVETNNTLEEMARKHGMTKSGLVTFLINQLKEKGSIFK' A
#
# COMPACT_ATOMS: atom_id res chain seq x y z
N MET A 1 8.79 -2.07 23.20
CA MET A 1 8.35 -2.74 21.97
C MET A 1 7.16 -1.98 21.43
N VAL A 2 7.25 -1.40 20.23
CA VAL A 2 6.09 -0.71 19.62
C VAL A 2 5.08 -1.79 19.28
N ASN A 3 3.88 -1.71 19.86
CA ASN A 3 2.83 -2.70 19.65
C ASN A 3 2.39 -2.63 18.17
N ASN A 4 2.82 -3.60 17.36
CA ASN A 4 2.61 -3.58 15.90
C ASN A 4 1.28 -4.25 15.54
N GLU A 5 0.20 -3.77 16.16
CA GLU A 5 -1.14 -4.30 15.93
C GLU A 5 -1.57 -4.08 14.47
N LYS A 6 -1.90 -5.18 13.78
CA LYS A 6 -2.35 -5.15 12.39
C LYS A 6 -3.87 -5.29 12.34
N LYS A 7 -4.54 -4.35 11.65
CA LYS A 7 -5.97 -4.46 11.32
C LYS A 7 -6.14 -4.89 9.88
N LYS A 8 -6.98 -5.89 9.64
CA LYS A 8 -7.36 -6.31 8.28
C LYS A 8 -8.38 -5.33 7.73
N ILE A 9 -8.17 -4.89 6.49
CA ILE A 9 -9.13 -4.08 5.74
C ILE A 9 -9.56 -4.84 4.48
N THR A 10 -10.80 -4.59 4.04
CA THR A 10 -11.34 -5.08 2.78
C THR A 10 -11.61 -3.87 1.89
N LEU A 11 -11.10 -3.89 0.66
CA LEU A 11 -11.25 -2.80 -0.30
C LEU A 11 -11.83 -3.34 -1.60
N SER A 12 -12.84 -2.66 -2.14
CA SER A 12 -13.35 -2.92 -3.48
C SER A 12 -12.63 -2.00 -4.47
N ILE A 13 -11.86 -2.58 -5.38
CA ILE A 13 -11.13 -1.87 -6.44
C ILE A 13 -11.33 -2.59 -7.78
N PRO A 14 -11.17 -1.90 -8.92
CA PRO A 14 -11.18 -2.56 -10.22
C PRO A 14 -10.17 -3.71 -10.28
N VAL A 15 -10.52 -4.77 -11.02
CA VAL A 15 -9.65 -5.95 -11.19
C VAL A 15 -8.29 -5.56 -11.75
N GLU A 16 -8.28 -4.67 -12.75
CA GLU A 16 -7.05 -4.14 -13.34
C GLU A 16 -6.17 -3.45 -12.30
N THR A 17 -6.74 -2.63 -11.41
CA THR A 17 -6.01 -1.97 -10.33
C THR A 17 -5.38 -2.98 -9.36
N ASN A 18 -6.08 -4.08 -9.03
CA ASN A 18 -5.49 -5.14 -8.23
C ASN A 18 -4.32 -5.83 -8.95
N ASN A 19 -4.45 -6.08 -10.26
CA ASN A 19 -3.38 -6.68 -11.05
C ASN A 19 -2.15 -5.77 -11.10
N THR A 20 -2.34 -4.46 -11.32
CA THR A 20 -1.27 -3.47 -11.24
C THR A 20 -0.61 -3.45 -9.86
N LEU A 21 -1.41 -3.48 -8.78
CA LEU A 21 -0.89 -3.53 -7.40
C LEU A 21 0.02 -4.76 -7.20
N GLU A 22 -0.40 -5.91 -7.71
CA GLU A 22 0.35 -7.16 -7.61
C GLU A 22 1.65 -7.12 -8.41
N GLU A 23 1.61 -6.64 -9.65
CA GLU A 23 2.78 -6.50 -10.49
C GLU A 23 3.81 -5.54 -9.88
N MET A 24 3.35 -4.37 -9.41
CA MET A 24 4.20 -3.36 -8.80
C MET A 24 4.81 -3.86 -7.49
N ALA A 25 4.02 -4.52 -6.64
CA ALA A 25 4.54 -5.12 -5.42
C ALA A 25 5.66 -6.12 -5.75
N ARG A 26 5.44 -7.02 -6.71
CA ARG A 26 6.45 -8.00 -7.15
C ARG A 26 7.71 -7.33 -7.71
N LYS A 27 7.54 -6.33 -8.59
CA LYS A 27 8.64 -5.59 -9.22
C LYS A 27 9.57 -4.93 -8.18
N HIS A 28 9.01 -4.50 -7.06
CA HIS A 28 9.74 -3.85 -5.97
C HIS A 28 10.10 -4.81 -4.82
N GLY A 29 9.90 -6.13 -4.97
CA GLY A 29 10.22 -7.11 -3.92
C GLY A 29 9.36 -6.99 -2.66
N MET A 30 8.13 -6.49 -2.79
CA MET A 30 7.20 -6.23 -1.70
C MET A 30 5.94 -7.12 -1.79
N THR A 31 5.24 -7.26 -0.67
CA THR A 31 3.87 -7.76 -0.65
C THR A 31 2.89 -6.63 -1.00
N LYS A 32 1.66 -6.98 -1.42
CA LYS A 32 0.59 -5.99 -1.67
C LYS A 32 0.33 -5.08 -0.46
N SER A 33 0.25 -5.67 0.73
CA SER A 33 0.08 -4.91 1.98
C SER A 33 1.29 -4.05 2.31
N GLY A 34 2.51 -4.51 2.00
CA GLY A 34 3.74 -3.73 2.14
C GLY A 34 3.74 -2.50 1.25
N LEU A 35 3.38 -2.65 -0.03
CA LEU A 35 3.32 -1.54 -0.98
C LEU A 35 2.25 -0.51 -0.57
N VAL A 36 1.05 -0.94 -0.20
CA VAL A 36 -0.01 -0.02 0.29
C VAL A 36 0.46 0.74 1.54
N THR A 37 1.09 0.04 2.48
CA THR A 37 1.62 0.67 3.71
C THR A 37 2.71 1.70 3.39
N PHE A 38 3.63 1.37 2.48
CA PHE A 38 4.67 2.28 2.03
C PHE A 38 4.09 3.56 1.42
N LEU A 39 3.11 3.42 0.52
CA LEU A 39 2.45 4.57 -0.12
C LEU A 39 1.73 5.47 0.88
N ILE A 40 1.04 4.89 1.87
CA ILE A 40 0.38 5.66 2.94
C ILE A 40 1.40 6.43 3.77
N ASN A 41 2.54 5.82 4.12
CA ASN A 41 3.59 6.49 4.87
C ASN A 41 4.25 7.61 4.06
N GLN A 42 4.54 7.38 2.78
CA GLN A 42 5.04 8.40 1.87
C GLN A 42 4.09 9.59 1.78
N LEU A 43 2.79 9.34 1.72
CA LEU A 43 1.78 10.40 1.72
C LEU A 43 1.78 11.17 3.05
N LYS A 44 1.84 10.46 4.17
CA LYS A 44 1.91 11.06 5.51
C LYS A 44 3.12 11.97 5.66
N GLU A 45 4.27 11.58 5.11
CA GLU A 45 5.51 12.37 5.14
C GLU A 45 5.45 13.59 4.22
N LYS A 46 4.88 13.45 3.02
CA LYS A 46 4.82 14.53 2.02
C LYS A 46 3.69 15.54 2.26
N GLY A 47 2.67 15.17 3.03
CA GLY A 47 1.56 16.06 3.42
C GLY A 47 0.52 16.35 2.33
N SER A 48 0.74 15.91 1.09
CA SER A 48 -0.22 16.07 -0.01
C SER A 48 -0.15 14.92 -1.02
N ILE A 49 -1.31 14.54 -1.55
CA ILE A 49 -1.45 13.59 -2.68
C ILE A 49 -1.18 14.31 -4.02
N PHE A 50 -1.36 15.63 -4.04
CA PHE A 50 -1.20 16.48 -5.21
C PHE A 50 0.10 17.29 -5.11
N LYS A 51 0.74 17.51 -6.26
CA LYS A 51 1.90 18.40 -6.36
C LYS A 51 1.47 19.85 -6.24
#